data_AF-A0A3D1RPG8-F1
#
_entry.id   AF-A0A3D1RPG8-F1
#
_cell.length_a   1.000
_cell.length_b   1.000
_cell.length_c   1.000
_cell.angle_alpha   90.00
_cell.angle_beta   90.00
_cell.angle_gamma   90.00
#
_symmetry.space_group_name_H-M   'P 1'
#
loop_
_entity.id
_entity.type
_entity.pdbx_description
1 polymer ?
#
loop_
_entity_poly.entity_id
_entity_poly.type
_entity_poly.pdbx_seq_one_letter_code
_entity_poly.pdbx_strand_id
1 'polypeptide(L)' 'TLLNAIGALDTPTSGQVFVDGQNLFSLPEEKRTIFRRRNIGFIFQAYNLIPELNVEQNIIFPLLLDYQ' A
#
# COMPACT_ATOMS: atom_id res chain seq x y z
N THR A 1 12.35 -3.09 -4.62
CA THR A 1 12.38 -4.34 -5.45
C THR A 1 11.12 -4.40 -6.33
N LEU A 2 10.98 -5.36 -7.26
CA LEU A 2 9.86 -5.38 -8.22
C LEU A 2 8.48 -5.37 -7.56
N LEU A 3 8.23 -6.27 -6.60
CA LEU A 3 6.93 -6.36 -5.91
C LEU A 3 6.60 -5.07 -5.16
N ASN A 4 7.59 -4.48 -4.47
CA ASN A 4 7.43 -3.21 -3.78
C ASN A 4 7.17 -2.05 -4.74
N ALA A 5 7.76 -2.06 -5.93
CA ALA A 5 7.54 -1.02 -6.94
C ALA A 5 6.13 -1.09 -7.53
N ILE A 6 5.63 -2.30 -7.83
CA ILE A 6 4.26 -2.51 -8.31
C ILE A 6 3.24 -2.10 -7.24
N GLY A 7 3.51 -2.45 -5.98
CA GLY A 7 2.67 -2.07 -4.85
C GLY A 7 2.86 -0.64 -4.35
N ALA A 8 3.59 0.20 -5.10
CA ALA A 8 3.90 1.60 -4.79
C ALA A 8 4.58 1.86 -3.43
N LEU A 9 5.22 0.85 -2.83
CA LEU A 9 6.00 0.95 -1.60
C LEU A 9 7.40 1.52 -1.87
N ASP A 10 8.01 1.13 -2.99
CA ASP A 10 9.33 1.61 -3.41
C ASP A 10 9.20 2.42 -4.70
N THR A 11 9.98 3.51 -4.81
CA THR A 11 10.10 4.25 -6.08
C THR A 11 11.17 3.62 -6.97
N PRO A 12 10.86 3.24 -8.23
CA PRO A 12 11.86 2.73 -9.14
C PRO A 12 12.86 3.82 -9.49
N THR A 13 14.15 3.47 -9.58
CA THR A 13 15.20 4.41 -9.98
C THR A 13 14.98 4.96 -11.40
N SER A 14 14.39 4.15 -12.28
CA SER A 14 14.01 4.51 -13.64
C SER A 14 12.84 3.67 -14.14
N GLY A 15 12.20 4.12 -15.22
CA GLY A 15 11.00 3.47 -15.76
C GLY A 15 9.71 4.00 -15.13
N GLN A 16 8.60 3.35 -15.46
CA GLN A 16 7.26 3.77 -15.07
C GLN A 16 6.43 2.57 -14.64
N VAL A 17 5.55 2.78 -13.67
CA VAL A 17 4.58 1.78 -13.20
C VAL A 17 3.19 2.35 -13.40
N PHE A 18 2.38 1.61 -14.15
CA PHE A 18 1.00 1.95 -14.43
C PHE A 18 0.08 0.93 -13.77
N VAL A 19 -0.92 1.41 -13.04
CA VAL A 19 -2.03 0.59 -12.53
C VAL A 19 -3.33 1.28 -12.93
N ASP A 20 -4.24 0.54 -13.54
CA ASP A 20 -5.50 1.08 -14.11
C ASP A 20 -5.29 2.31 -15.01
N GLY A 21 -4.20 2.31 -15.79
CA GLY A 21 -3.83 3.41 -16.68
C GLY A 21 -3.21 4.63 -15.98
N GLN A 22 -3.08 4.63 -14.66
CA GLN A 22 -2.48 5.72 -13.89
C GLN A 22 -1.00 5.47 -13.62
N ASN A 23 -0.14 6.43 -13.99
CA ASN A 23 1.27 6.39 -13.63
C ASN A 23 1.45 6.73 -12.14
N LEU A 24 1.77 5.72 -11.34
CA LEU A 24 1.81 5.85 -9.87
C LEU A 24 2.88 6.82 -9.39
N PHE A 25 4.06 6.86 -10.03
CA PHE A 25 5.18 7.70 -9.56
C PHE A 25 5.13 9.12 -10.10
N SER A 26 4.17 9.44 -10.96
CA SER A 26 3.81 10.83 -11.30
C SER A 26 2.95 11.51 -10.22
N LEU A 27 2.32 10.71 -9.34
CA LEU A 27 1.50 11.24 -8.26
C LEU A 27 2.38 11.78 -7.12
N PRO A 28 1.97 12.88 -6.46
CA PRO A 28 2.51 13.29 -5.17
C PRO A 28 2.43 12.15 -4.14
N GLU A 29 3.36 12.14 -3.19
CA GLU A 29 3.47 11.08 -2.17
C GLU A 29 2.15 10.84 -1.42
N GLU A 30 1.45 11.89 -1.03
CA GLU A 30 0.15 11.82 -0.35
C GLU A 30 -0.88 11.04 -1.19
N LYS A 31 -0.99 11.36 -2.49
CA LYS A 31 -1.89 10.67 -3.42
C LYS A 31 -1.47 9.21 -3.63
N ARG A 32 -0.17 8.89 -3.64
CA ARG A 32 0.31 7.50 -3.68
C ARG A 32 -0.05 6.74 -2.41
N THR A 33 0.02 7.39 -1.24
CA THR A 33 -0.36 6.77 0.03
C THR A 33 -1.85 6.46 0.10
N ILE A 34 -2.71 7.36 -0.40
CA ILE A 34 -4.15 7.09 -0.54
C ILE A 34 -4.39 5.97 -1.55
N PHE A 35 -3.71 6.01 -2.70
CA PHE A 35 -3.81 4.96 -3.72
C PHE A 35 -3.47 3.58 -3.15
N ARG A 36 -2.35 3.44 -2.42
CA ARG A 36 -1.97 2.19 -1.75
C ARG A 36 -3.04 1.71 -0.78
N ARG A 37 -3.53 2.60 0.10
CA ARG A 37 -4.55 2.27 1.12
C ARG A 37 -5.83 1.71 0.49
N ARG A 38 -6.25 2.23 -0.66
CA ARG A 38 -7.54 1.89 -1.28
C ARG A 38 -7.49 0.79 -2.33
N ASN A 39 -6.33 0.55 -2.95
CA ASN A 39 -6.24 -0.35 -4.12
C ASN A 39 -5.29 -1.53 -3.91
N ILE A 40 -4.42 -1.50 -2.89
CA ILE A 40 -3.36 -2.50 -2.73
C ILE A 40 -3.47 -3.20 -1.38
N GLY A 41 -3.61 -4.53 -1.42
CA GLY A 41 -3.45 -5.42 -0.26
C GLY A 41 -2.16 -6.22 -0.36
N PHE A 42 -1.45 -6.39 0.75
CA PHE A 42 -0.24 -7.21 0.81
C PHE A 42 -0.43 -8.40 1.75
N ILE A 43 0.01 -9.57 1.28
CA ILE A 43 0.15 -10.77 2.11
C ILE A 43 1.63 -11.16 2.07
N PHE A 44 2.23 -11.25 3.25
CA PHE A 44 3.63 -11.62 3.42
C PHE A 44 3.73 -13.00 4.07
N GLN A 45 4.91 -13.62 3.98
CA GLN A 45 5.19 -14.89 4.65
C GLN A 45 5.21 -14.72 6.19
N ALA A 46 5.71 -13.59 6.69
CA ALA A 46 5.55 -13.19 8.09
C ALA A 46 4.22 -12.43 8.24
N TYR A 47 3.42 -12.78 9.26
CA TYR A 47 2.02 -12.34 9.33
C TYR A 47 1.83 -10.83 9.55
N ASN A 48 2.84 -10.10 10.04
CA ASN A 48 2.79 -8.65 10.30
C ASN A 48 1.54 -8.18 11.09
N LEU A 49 1.03 -9.04 11.98
CA LEU A 49 -0.08 -8.70 12.88
C LEU A 49 0.42 -7.82 14.02
N ILE A 50 -0.41 -6.88 14.46
CA ILE A 50 -0.17 -6.09 15.67
C ILE A 50 -0.51 -6.98 16.87
N PRO A 51 0.47 -7.36 17.73
CA PRO A 51 0.27 -8.33 18.80
C PRO A 51 -0.77 -7.93 19.85
N GLU A 52 -0.96 -6.63 20.05
CA GLU A 52 -1.89 -6.06 21.02
C GLU A 52 -3.34 -6.06 20.54
N LEU A 53 -3.56 -6.35 19.25
CA LEU A 53 -4.88 -6.35 18.61
C LEU A 53 -5.39 -7.78 18.40
N ASN A 54 -6.69 -7.97 18.60
CA ASN A 54 -7.36 -9.21 18.19
C ASN A 54 -7.52 -9.30 16.66
N VAL A 55 -8.08 -10.40 16.17
CA VAL A 55 -8.24 -10.64 14.72
C VAL A 55 -9.11 -9.58 14.05
N GLU A 56 -10.27 -9.27 14.61
CA GLU A 56 -11.19 -8.26 14.07
C GLU A 56 -10.53 -6.87 14.03
N GLN A 57 -9.82 -6.50 15.11
CA GLN A 57 -9.10 -5.24 15.21
C GLN A 57 -7.98 -5.14 14.17
N ASN A 58 -7.20 -6.19 13.94
CA ASN A 58 -6.18 -6.21 12.88
C ASN A 58 -6.80 -6.04 11.48
N ILE A 59 -7.98 -6.61 11.23
CA ILE A 59 -8.68 -6.48 9.94
C ILE A 59 -9.21 -5.05 9.73
N ILE A 60 -9.76 -4.42 10.78
CA ILE A 60 -10.37 -3.09 10.70
C ILE A 60 -9.32 -1.96 10.73
N PHE A 61 -8.17 -2.18 11.37
CA PHE A 61 -7.15 -1.14 11.58
C PHE A 61 -6.77 -0.35 10.32
N PRO A 62 -6.48 -0.97 9.16
CA PRO A 62 -6.17 -0.23 7.94
C PRO A 62 -7.31 0.67 7.45
N LEU A 63 -8.57 0.30 7.70
CA LEU A 63 -9.75 1.09 7.31
C LEU A 63 -9.87 2.37 8.14
N LEU A 64 -9.53 2.32 9.43
CA LEU A 64 -9.54 3.49 10.31
C LEU A 64 -8.54 4.56 9.86
N LEU A 65 -7.44 4.13 9.24
CA LEU A 65 -6.42 5.02 8.70
C LEU A 65 -6.86 5.71 7.39
N ASP A 66 -7.90 5.27 6.68
CA ASP A 66 -8.35 5.94 5.43
C ASP A 66 -9.21 7.19 5.71
N TYR A 67 -9.77 7.31 6.91
CA TYR A 67 -10.57 8.47 7.33
C TYR A 67 -9.75 9.58 7.98
N GLN A 68 -8.42 9.44 8.00
CA GLN A 68 -7.44 10.45 8.42
C GLN A 68 -6.61 10.92 7.22
#